data_AF-A0A0C3NU57-F1
#
_entry.id   AF-A0A0C3NU57-F1
#
_cell.length_a   1.000
_cell.length_b   1.000
_cell.length_c   1.000
_cell.angle_alpha   90.00
_cell.angle_beta   90.00
_cell.angle_gamma   90.00
#
_symmetry.space_group_name_H-M   'P 1'
#
loop_
_entity.id
_entity.type
_entity.pdbx_description
1 polymer ?
#
loop_
_entity_poly.entity_id
_entity_poly.type
_entity_poly.pdbx_seq_one_letter_code
_entity_poly.pdbx_strand_id
1 'polypeptide(L)'
;LVQVLPKGIPTLQSFSMGNWTRLVSHTKDNLFCTETVLEDIVECDTSPENCGPNTDHVLILTSLETALTPSTSPLSFNYWEVDWKKFNSTLQKELRAIRPPMTIANKQDFQNKAQGIEMALHRMLEKEVPKTKPHPHNKCWWMKELTTLHNK
;
A
#
# COMPACT_ATOMS: atom_id res chain seq x y z
N LEU A 1 2.39 -12.00 15.87
CA LEU A 1 1.54 -11.91 14.66
C LEU A 1 0.87 -13.26 14.46
N VAL A 2 -0.44 -13.28 14.31
CA VAL A 2 -1.26 -14.49 14.14
C VAL A 2 -1.80 -14.52 12.72
N GLN A 3 -1.77 -15.69 12.05
CA GLN A 3 -2.41 -15.86 10.75
C GLN A 3 -3.92 -16.00 10.94
N VAL A 4 -4.69 -15.08 10.36
CA VAL A 4 -6.15 -15.01 10.52
C VAL A 4 -6.85 -15.90 9.51
N LEU A 5 -6.38 -15.88 8.25
CA LEU A 5 -6.96 -16.73 7.20
C LEU A 5 -6.71 -18.21 7.55
N PRO A 6 -7.76 -19.03 7.69
CA PRO A 6 -7.61 -20.43 8.05
C PRO A 6 -6.75 -21.22 7.06
N LYS A 7 -6.06 -22.22 7.58
CA LYS A 7 -5.25 -23.11 6.77
C LYS A 7 -6.16 -23.98 5.88
N GLY A 8 -5.90 -23.95 4.57
CA GLY A 8 -6.59 -24.82 3.60
C GLY A 8 -7.62 -24.09 2.73
N ILE A 9 -7.89 -22.81 2.99
CA ILE A 9 -8.77 -22.01 2.15
C ILE A 9 -8.08 -21.68 0.82
N PRO A 10 -8.70 -21.99 -0.34
CA PRO A 10 -8.16 -21.64 -1.65
C PRO A 10 -8.17 -20.13 -1.87
N THR A 11 -7.05 -19.56 -2.31
CA THR A 11 -6.91 -18.15 -2.65
C THR A 11 -6.62 -17.92 -4.14
N LEU A 12 -6.54 -19.00 -4.93
CA LEU A 12 -6.27 -18.95 -6.36
C LEU A 12 -7.06 -20.02 -7.12
N GLN A 13 -7.58 -19.64 -8.28
CA GLN A 13 -8.16 -20.53 -9.28
C GLN A 13 -7.35 -20.45 -10.57
N SER A 14 -6.70 -21.55 -10.95
CA SER A 14 -5.91 -21.58 -12.19
C SER A 14 -6.81 -21.37 -13.42
N PHE A 15 -6.46 -20.39 -14.27
CA PHE A 15 -7.18 -20.15 -15.53
C PHE A 15 -7.12 -21.31 -16.51
N SER A 16 -5.99 -22.02 -16.57
CA SER A 16 -5.75 -23.07 -17.56
C SER A 16 -6.38 -24.40 -17.16
N MET A 17 -6.39 -24.70 -15.85
CA MET A 17 -6.82 -26.02 -15.34
C MET A 17 -8.13 -25.96 -14.54
N GLY A 18 -8.61 -24.78 -14.15
CA GLY A 18 -9.79 -24.60 -13.29
C GLY A 18 -9.59 -25.04 -11.83
N ASN A 19 -8.39 -25.55 -11.49
CA ASN A 19 -8.09 -26.08 -10.18
C ASN A 19 -7.98 -24.98 -9.14
N TRP A 20 -8.66 -25.18 -8.02
CA TRP A 20 -8.53 -24.38 -6.82
C TRP A 20 -7.28 -24.79 -6.07
N THR A 21 -6.38 -23.85 -5.86
CA THR A 21 -5.15 -24.11 -5.14
C THR A 21 -4.98 -23.09 -4.03
N ARG A 22 -4.48 -23.57 -2.89
CA ARG A 22 -3.77 -22.73 -1.95
C ARG A 22 -2.31 -22.80 -2.37
N LEU A 23 -1.71 -21.67 -2.77
CA LEU A 23 -0.29 -21.62 -3.08
C LEU A 23 0.53 -21.77 -1.79
N VAL A 24 0.74 -23.02 -1.35
CA VAL A 24 1.51 -23.33 -0.13
C VAL A 24 3.02 -23.18 -0.34
N SER A 25 3.50 -23.12 -1.58
CA SER A 25 4.95 -23.15 -1.87
C SER A 25 5.63 -21.78 -1.90
N HIS A 26 4.93 -20.69 -2.19
CA HIS A 26 5.50 -19.33 -2.16
C HIS A 26 4.39 -18.36 -1.75
N THR A 27 4.40 -17.94 -0.48
CA THR A 27 3.45 -17.01 0.16
C THR A 27 3.02 -15.88 -0.76
N LYS A 28 1.74 -15.82 -1.14
CA LYS A 28 1.20 -14.61 -1.80
C LYS A 28 -0.06 -14.04 -1.15
N ASP A 29 -0.98 -14.85 -0.63
CA ASP A 29 -2.23 -14.29 -0.05
C ASP A 29 -2.50 -14.88 1.35
N ASN A 30 -2.06 -14.17 2.40
CA ASN A 30 -2.40 -14.47 3.80
C ASN A 30 -2.71 -13.17 4.53
N LEU A 31 -3.61 -13.23 5.51
CA LEU A 31 -3.85 -12.14 6.44
C LEU A 31 -3.20 -12.45 7.79
N PHE A 32 -2.41 -11.52 8.30
CA PHE A 32 -1.83 -11.59 9.64
C PHE A 32 -2.24 -10.38 10.47
N CYS A 33 -2.52 -10.58 11.75
CA CYS A 33 -2.83 -9.49 12.68
C CYS A 33 -2.07 -9.65 14.01
N THR A 34 -2.12 -8.63 14.87
CA THR A 34 -1.73 -8.76 16.27
C THR A 34 -2.81 -9.49 17.06
N GLU A 35 -2.46 -10.07 18.21
CA GLU A 35 -3.43 -10.74 19.10
C GLU A 35 -4.55 -9.79 19.51
N THR A 36 -4.23 -8.52 19.75
CA THR A 36 -5.22 -7.48 20.10
C THR A 36 -6.26 -7.26 19.00
N VAL A 37 -5.87 -7.31 17.72
CA VAL A 37 -6.80 -7.12 16.59
C VAL A 37 -7.58 -8.39 16.32
N LEU A 38 -7.04 -9.56 16.69
CA LEU A 38 -7.71 -10.84 16.49
C LEU A 38 -9.04 -10.93 17.26
N GLU A 39 -9.11 -10.29 18.43
CA GLU A 39 -10.33 -10.22 19.24
C GLU A 39 -11.48 -9.47 18.54
N ASP A 40 -11.15 -8.53 17.67
CA ASP A 40 -12.13 -7.74 16.89
C ASP A 40 -12.51 -8.42 15.56
N ILE A 41 -11.85 -9.51 15.17
CA ILE A 41 -12.15 -10.21 13.90
C ILE A 41 -13.32 -11.15 14.09
N VAL A 42 -14.41 -10.87 13.38
CA VAL A 42 -15.63 -11.71 13.35
C VAL A 42 -15.46 -12.88 12.39
N GLU A 43 -14.88 -12.62 11.21
CA GLU A 43 -14.77 -13.60 10.13
C GLU A 43 -13.60 -13.25 9.20
N CYS A 44 -12.91 -14.27 8.68
CA CYS A 44 -11.89 -14.14 7.64
C CYS A 44 -11.95 -15.34 6.69
N ASP A 45 -12.38 -15.12 5.46
CA ASP A 45 -12.55 -16.15 4.43
C ASP A 45 -12.19 -15.59 3.04
N THR A 46 -12.26 -16.40 2.00
CA THR A 46 -12.19 -15.95 0.61
C THR A 46 -13.58 -15.77 0.00
N SER A 47 -13.68 -14.87 -0.98
CA SER A 47 -14.93 -14.54 -1.66
C SER A 47 -14.77 -14.71 -3.18
N PRO A 48 -14.87 -15.95 -3.68
CA PRO A 48 -14.83 -16.27 -5.11
C PRO A 48 -15.86 -15.52 -5.96
N GLU A 49 -17.04 -15.28 -5.40
CA GLU A 49 -18.14 -14.57 -6.07
C GLU A 49 -17.81 -13.10 -6.38
N ASN A 50 -16.85 -12.52 -5.66
CA ASN A 50 -16.40 -11.15 -5.87
C ASN A 50 -15.11 -11.06 -6.71
N CYS A 51 -14.63 -12.17 -7.28
CA CYS A 51 -13.51 -12.16 -8.22
C CYS A 51 -13.84 -11.31 -9.45
N GLY A 52 -13.02 -10.29 -9.70
CA GLY A 52 -13.12 -9.47 -10.90
C GLY A 52 -12.84 -10.27 -12.18
N PRO A 53 -13.21 -9.75 -13.36
CA PRO A 53 -12.86 -10.38 -14.62
C PRO A 53 -11.33 -10.43 -14.79
N ASN A 54 -10.82 -11.54 -15.32
CA ASN A 54 -9.39 -11.76 -15.60
C ASN A 54 -8.46 -11.73 -14.36
N THR A 55 -8.94 -12.11 -13.18
CA THR A 55 -8.08 -12.48 -12.03
C THR A 55 -8.16 -13.97 -11.71
N ASP A 56 -7.01 -14.61 -11.52
CA ASP A 56 -6.89 -15.97 -10.96
C ASP A 56 -6.83 -15.94 -9.44
N HIS A 57 -6.57 -14.77 -8.85
CA HIS A 57 -6.60 -14.55 -7.42
C HIS A 57 -8.02 -14.35 -6.89
N VAL A 58 -8.26 -14.90 -5.71
CA VAL A 58 -9.50 -14.80 -4.94
C VAL A 58 -9.34 -13.75 -3.85
N LEU A 59 -10.34 -12.89 -3.72
CA LEU A 59 -10.35 -11.87 -2.68
C LEU A 59 -10.43 -12.53 -1.29
N ILE A 60 -9.62 -12.06 -0.35
CA ILE A 60 -9.78 -12.36 1.07
C ILE A 60 -10.70 -11.31 1.66
N LEU A 61 -11.83 -11.73 2.21
CA LEU A 61 -12.78 -10.90 2.92
C LEU A 61 -12.55 -11.05 4.42
N THR A 62 -12.51 -9.93 5.14
CA THR A 62 -12.34 -9.95 6.60
C THR A 62 -13.29 -8.94 7.22
N SER A 63 -14.11 -9.44 8.13
CA SER A 63 -15.10 -8.65 8.86
C SER A 63 -14.55 -8.38 10.25
N LEU A 64 -14.48 -7.09 10.62
CA LEU A 64 -14.07 -6.65 11.95
C LEU A 64 -15.23 -5.94 12.65
N GLU A 65 -15.48 -6.28 13.91
CA GLU A 65 -16.42 -5.60 14.78
C GLU A 65 -15.64 -4.66 15.69
N THR A 66 -15.45 -3.42 15.23
CA THR A 66 -14.70 -2.41 15.97
C THR A 66 -15.38 -1.06 15.90
N ALA A 67 -15.31 -0.29 16.98
CA ALA A 67 -15.88 1.05 17.04
C ALA A 67 -15.01 2.01 16.22
N LEU A 68 -15.49 2.39 15.04
CA LEU A 68 -14.80 3.38 14.21
C LEU A 68 -15.04 4.79 14.75
N THR A 69 -14.06 5.36 15.42
CA THR A 69 -14.04 6.80 15.66
C THR A 69 -13.66 7.52 14.36
N PRO A 70 -14.47 8.48 13.87
CA PRO A 70 -14.12 9.28 12.69
C PRO A 70 -12.78 9.98 12.93
N SER A 71 -11.75 9.53 12.22
CA SER A 71 -10.44 10.18 12.26
C SER A 71 -10.43 11.32 11.23
N THR A 72 -10.02 12.51 11.67
CA THR A 72 -9.54 13.55 10.75
C THR A 72 -8.13 13.20 10.30
N SER A 73 -8.00 12.07 9.62
CA SER A 73 -6.70 11.61 9.13
C SER A 73 -6.12 12.69 8.21
N PRO A 74 -4.84 13.06 8.39
CA PRO A 74 -4.21 14.01 7.48
C PRO A 74 -4.30 13.47 6.06
N LEU A 75 -4.49 14.37 5.09
CA LEU A 75 -4.57 14.00 3.68
C LEU A 75 -3.30 13.21 3.31
N SER A 76 -3.49 11.96 2.86
CA SER A 76 -2.39 11.08 2.48
C SER A 76 -1.74 11.55 1.18
N PHE A 77 -0.51 11.13 0.93
CA PHE A 77 0.13 11.36 -0.36
C PHE A 77 -0.46 10.44 -1.44
N ASN A 78 -0.86 11.03 -2.57
CA ASN A 78 -1.38 10.33 -3.73
C ASN A 78 -0.24 10.04 -4.71
N TYR A 79 0.43 8.89 -4.52
CA TYR A 79 1.55 8.47 -5.37
C TYR A 79 1.16 8.13 -6.80
N TRP A 80 -0.12 7.84 -7.05
CA TRP A 80 -0.63 7.54 -8.39
C TRP A 80 -0.65 8.75 -9.32
N GLU A 81 -0.78 9.95 -8.76
CA GLU A 81 -0.84 11.20 -9.52
C GLU A 81 0.50 11.94 -9.59
N VAL A 82 1.59 11.31 -9.17
CA VAL A 82 2.91 11.93 -9.16
C VAL A 82 3.45 12.05 -10.59
N ASP A 83 3.88 13.26 -10.95
CA ASP A 83 4.76 13.44 -12.09
C ASP A 83 6.17 12.96 -11.72
N TRP A 84 6.46 11.70 -12.06
CA TRP A 84 7.74 11.06 -11.73
C TRP A 84 8.96 11.76 -12.35
N LYS A 85 8.82 12.45 -13.49
CA LYS A 85 9.94 13.20 -14.09
C LYS A 85 10.27 14.41 -13.24
N LYS A 86 9.24 15.17 -12.86
CA LYS A 86 9.41 16.35 -11.99
C LYS A 86 9.88 15.95 -10.59
N PHE A 87 9.29 14.90 -10.02
CA PHE A 87 9.69 14.30 -8.75
C PHE A 87 11.18 13.98 -8.72
N ASN A 88 11.67 13.22 -9.72
CA ASN A 88 13.07 12.81 -9.78
C ASN A 88 14.01 14.00 -9.93
N SER A 89 13.64 15.01 -10.73
CA SER A 89 14.41 16.24 -10.90
C SER A 89 14.53 17.01 -9.57
N THR A 90 13.41 17.19 -8.87
CA THR A 90 13.38 17.87 -7.56
C THR A 90 14.16 17.07 -6.52
N LEU A 91 13.99 15.75 -6.45
CA LEU A 91 14.74 14.92 -5.50
C LEU A 91 16.25 15.01 -5.71
N GLN A 92 16.72 14.94 -6.96
CA GLN A 92 18.14 15.12 -7.26
C GLN A 92 18.66 16.48 -6.80
N LYS A 93 17.86 17.54 -6.96
CA LYS A 93 18.22 18.87 -6.49
C LYS A 93 18.33 18.93 -4.96
N GLU A 94 17.36 18.38 -4.24
CA GLU A 94 17.39 18.33 -2.77
C GLU A 94 18.56 17.49 -2.25
N LEU A 95 18.84 16.34 -2.87
CA LEU A 95 19.98 15.50 -2.49
C LEU A 95 21.34 16.15 -2.79
N ARG A 96 21.46 16.91 -3.88
CA ARG A 96 22.69 17.69 -4.18
C ARG A 96 22.92 18.84 -3.20
N ALA A 97 21.88 19.32 -2.53
CA ALA A 97 22.00 20.33 -1.48
C ALA A 97 22.55 19.73 -0.17
N ILE A 98 22.48 18.41 0.00
CA ILE A 98 23.13 17.70 1.10
C ILE A 98 24.64 17.64 0.82
N ARG A 99 25.45 17.69 1.88
CA ARG A 99 26.90 17.51 1.77
C ARG A 99 27.22 16.21 1.02
N PRO A 100 28.28 16.20 0.18
CA PRO A 100 28.65 15.01 -0.57
C PRO A 100 28.93 13.81 0.35
N PRO A 101 28.77 12.58 -0.17
CA PRO A 101 29.12 11.37 0.58
C PRO A 101 30.55 11.46 1.10
N MET A 102 30.71 11.24 2.41
CA MET A 102 31.99 11.19 3.10
C MET A 102 31.96 10.04 4.09
N THR A 103 33.13 9.51 4.43
CA THR A 103 33.31 8.49 5.47
C THR A 103 32.59 8.90 6.75
N ILE A 104 31.78 7.98 7.27
CA ILE A 104 31.06 8.17 8.53
C ILE A 104 32.04 7.82 9.66
N ALA A 105 32.51 8.81 10.39
CA ALA A 105 33.54 8.61 11.41
C ALA A 105 32.97 8.14 12.74
N ASN A 106 31.72 8.50 13.05
CA ASN A 106 31.08 8.19 14.33
C ASN A 106 29.55 8.11 14.21
N LYS A 107 28.91 7.70 15.30
CA LYS A 107 27.44 7.56 15.40
C LYS A 107 26.70 8.88 15.16
N GLN A 108 27.24 10.02 15.62
CA GLN A 108 26.59 11.31 15.44
C GLN A 108 26.57 11.71 13.96
N ASP A 109 27.69 11.51 13.25
CA ASP A 109 27.78 11.76 11.82
C ASP A 109 26.81 10.89 11.02
N PHE A 110 26.62 9.63 11.43
CA PHE A 110 25.61 8.74 10.86
C PHE A 110 24.21 9.34 11.00
N GLN A 111 23.82 9.70 12.23
CA GLN A 111 22.47 10.22 12.51
C GLN A 111 22.20 11.52 11.76
N ASN A 112 23.17 12.44 11.76
CA ASN A 112 23.05 13.71 11.04
C ASN A 112 22.87 13.51 9.53
N LYS A 113 23.58 12.54 8.93
CA LYS A 113 23.44 12.21 7.50
C LYS A 113 22.09 11.57 7.19
N ALA A 114 21.65 10.62 8.02
CA ALA A 114 20.35 9.97 7.86
C ALA A 114 19.21 11.00 7.95
N GLN A 115 19.26 11.86 8.97
CA GLN A 115 18.28 12.95 9.13
C GLN A 115 18.29 13.92 7.94
N GLY A 116 19.47 14.26 7.40
CA GLY A 116 19.56 15.11 6.21
C GLY A 116 18.86 14.50 4.98
N ILE A 117 19.02 13.20 4.75
CA ILE A 117 18.34 12.48 3.66
C ILE A 117 16.83 12.42 3.91
N GLU A 118 16.43 12.09 5.14
CA GLU A 118 15.01 12.03 5.53
C GLU A 118 14.32 13.38 5.35
N MET A 119 14.98 14.48 5.74
CA MET A 119 14.46 15.83 5.55
C MET A 119 14.36 16.21 4.07
N ALA A 120 15.34 15.84 3.24
CA ALA A 120 15.29 16.07 1.80
C ALA A 120 14.13 15.30 1.14
N LEU A 121 13.92 14.05 1.56
CA LEU A 121 12.77 13.25 1.12
C LEU A 121 11.45 13.90 1.52
N HIS A 122 11.28 14.28 2.79
CA HIS A 122 10.05 14.92 3.26
C HIS A 122 9.75 16.23 2.51
N ARG A 123 10.74 17.11 2.33
CA ARG A 123 10.57 18.36 1.57
C ARG A 123 10.15 18.11 0.13
N MET A 124 10.74 17.11 -0.50
CA MET A 124 10.39 16.73 -1.86
C MET A 124 8.97 16.15 -1.92
N LEU A 125 8.61 15.26 -0.99
CA LEU A 125 7.26 14.67 -0.91
C LEU A 125 6.19 15.76 -0.76
N GLU A 126 6.37 16.69 0.18
CA GLU A 126 5.43 17.79 0.40
C GLU A 126 5.27 18.70 -0.81
N LYS A 127 6.34 18.86 -1.60
CA LYS A 127 6.36 19.76 -2.75
C LYS A 127 5.79 19.14 -4.02
N GLU A 128 6.10 17.87 -4.29
CA GLU A 128 5.84 17.25 -5.59
C GLU A 128 4.78 16.16 -5.55
N VAL A 129 4.46 15.60 -4.38
CA VAL A 129 3.44 14.56 -4.27
C VAL A 129 2.09 15.19 -3.94
N PRO A 130 1.09 15.07 -4.83
CA PRO A 130 -0.25 15.58 -4.55
C PRO A 130 -0.83 14.93 -3.29
N LYS A 131 -1.64 15.68 -2.54
CA LYS A 131 -2.40 15.13 -1.42
C LYS A 131 -3.73 14.57 -1.91
N THR A 132 -4.09 13.38 -1.45
CA THR A 132 -5.37 12.73 -1.70
C THR A 132 -6.49 13.61 -1.18
N LYS A 133 -7.52 13.84 -2.01
CA LYS A 133 -8.76 14.51 -1.58
C LYS A 133 -9.84 13.43 -1.49
N PRO A 134 -10.07 12.84 -0.30
CA PRO A 134 -11.10 11.83 -0.15
C PRO A 134 -12.46 12.46 -0.46
N HIS A 135 -13.22 11.80 -1.33
CA HIS A 135 -14.58 12.20 -1.68
C HIS A 135 -15.48 10.96 -1.49
N PRO A 136 -16.65 11.06 -0.84
CA PRO A 136 -17.50 9.91 -0.53
C PRO A 136 -17.88 9.05 -1.74
N HIS A 137 -17.87 9.65 -2.93
CA HIS A 137 -18.22 8.98 -4.19
C HIS A 137 -17.02 8.47 -4.99
N ASN A 138 -15.78 8.77 -4.57
CA ASN A 138 -14.59 8.28 -5.26
C ASN A 138 -14.27 6.87 -4.79
N LYS A 139 -14.30 5.91 -5.72
CA LYS A 139 -13.89 4.54 -5.42
C LYS A 139 -12.37 4.48 -5.27
N CYS A 140 -11.89 3.72 -4.29
CA CYS A 140 -10.45 3.64 -3.98
C CYS A 140 -9.59 3.06 -5.12
N TRP A 141 -10.21 2.38 -6.08
CA TRP A 141 -9.57 1.81 -7.27
C TRP A 141 -9.73 2.67 -8.53
N TRP A 142 -10.40 3.83 -8.42
CA TRP A 142 -10.66 4.69 -9.57
C TRP A 142 -9.46 5.57 -9.90
N MET A 143 -8.87 5.38 -11.08
CA MET A 143 -7.74 6.17 -11.59
C MET A 143 -8.16 7.08 -12.74
N LYS A 144 -7.36 8.10 -13.05
CA LYS A 144 -7.65 9.05 -14.16
C LYS A 144 -7.79 8.33 -15.50
N GLU A 145 -6.99 7.30 -15.73
CA GLU A 145 -7.02 6.45 -16.92
C GLU A 145 -8.38 5.77 -17.11
N LEU A 146 -8.99 5.33 -16.00
CA LEU A 146 -10.35 4.74 -16.02
C LEU A 146 -11.41 5.79 -16.32
N THR A 147 -11.22 7.04 -15.90
CA THR A 147 -12.13 8.15 -16.26
C THR A 147 -12.11 8.40 -17.76
N THR A 148 -10.93 8.39 -18.38
CA THR A 148 -10.80 8.50 -19.85
C THR A 148 -11.40 7.33 -20.61
N LEU A 149 -11.43 6.13 -20.02
CA LEU A 149 -12.07 4.95 -20.61
C LEU A 149 -13.59 4.97 -20.44
N HIS A 150 -14.09 5.46 -19.29
CA HIS A 150 -15.53 5.58 -19.00
C HIS A 150 -16.23 6.63 -19.87
N ASN A 151 -15.53 7.70 -20.22
CA ASN A 151 -16.10 8.81 -21.00
C ASN A 151 -15.94 8.62 -22.54
N LYS A 152 -15.48 7.46 -22.99
CA LYS A 152 -15.47 7.05 -24.40
C LYS A 152 -16.67 6.16 -24.69
#